data_AF-A0A0E0KLV3-F1
#
_entry.id   AF-A0A0E0KLV3-F1
#
_cell.length_a   1.000
_cell.length_b   1.000
_cell.length_c   1.000
_cell.angle_alpha   90.00
_cell.angle_beta   90.00
_cell.angle_gamma   90.00
#
_symmetry.space_group_name_H-M   'P 1'
#
loop_
_entity.id
_entity.type
_entity.pdbx_description
1 polymer ?
#
loop_
_entity_poly.entity_id
_entity_poly.type
_entity_poly.pdbx_seq_one_letter_code
_entity_poly.pdbx_strand_id
1 'polypeptide(L)'
;MATIPTSCSSSSLLFLLGSSSSSLRRDRGSRSAYLPGAARRRTHLGALRASAKEIAFDQGSRSSLQAGVEKLAAAVGVTLGPRGRNVVLDEFGSPKVVNDGVTIARAIELADPMENAGAALIREVASKTNDSAGDGTTTASVLAREIIKLGLLSVTSGANPVSIKKGIDKTVHSLVEELEKKSRPVKGSGDIKAVAAISAGNDDFVGTMIAEAIDKVGPDGVLSIESSSSFETTVEVEEGMEPPPPPPPPSISRKP
;
A
#
# COMPACT_ATOMS: atom_id res chain seq x y z
N MET A 1 -10.79 -20.72 -38.90
CA MET A 1 -10.77 -22.18 -38.69
C MET A 1 -9.62 -22.76 -39.48
N ALA A 2 -8.60 -23.32 -38.82
CA ALA A 2 -7.52 -24.15 -39.37
C ALA A 2 -6.82 -24.81 -38.17
N THR A 3 -7.23 -26.00 -37.74
CA THR A 3 -6.73 -27.34 -38.15
C THR A 3 -5.32 -27.67 -37.64
N ILE A 4 -5.29 -28.65 -36.73
CA ILE A 4 -4.12 -29.29 -36.10
C ILE A 4 -3.44 -30.28 -37.08
N PRO A 5 -2.12 -30.48 -36.98
CA PRO A 5 -1.49 -31.76 -37.28
C PRO A 5 -1.04 -32.49 -36.00
N THR A 6 -1.29 -33.80 -35.92
CA THR A 6 -0.90 -34.67 -34.81
C THR A 6 0.32 -35.53 -35.19
N SER A 7 1.01 -36.09 -34.17
CA SER A 7 1.33 -37.53 -34.03
C SER A 7 2.74 -37.85 -33.48
N CYS A 8 2.81 -38.96 -32.72
CA CYS A 8 3.99 -39.79 -32.40
C CYS A 8 5.17 -39.17 -31.60
N SER A 9 5.96 -39.94 -30.83
CA SER A 9 5.93 -41.41 -30.61
C SER A 9 6.24 -41.85 -29.18
N SER A 10 5.75 -43.05 -28.88
CA SER A 10 5.84 -43.87 -27.66
C SER A 10 7.24 -44.17 -27.12
N SER A 11 7.37 -44.32 -25.79
CA SER A 11 8.05 -45.41 -25.04
C SER A 11 8.33 -44.98 -23.57
N SER A 12 8.35 -45.82 -22.53
CA SER A 12 7.80 -47.17 -22.26
C SER A 12 7.83 -47.40 -20.73
N LEU A 13 7.01 -48.31 -20.18
CA LEU A 13 7.06 -48.70 -18.76
C LEU A 13 8.23 -49.67 -18.49
N LEU A 14 8.75 -49.77 -17.25
CA LEU A 14 8.33 -50.76 -16.23
C LEU A 14 9.30 -50.88 -15.02
N PHE A 15 8.77 -51.46 -13.93
CA PHE A 15 9.39 -51.93 -12.67
C PHE A 15 10.71 -52.73 -12.79
N LEU A 16 11.54 -52.75 -11.72
CA LEU A 16 11.56 -53.87 -10.74
C LEU A 16 12.41 -53.61 -9.46
N LEU A 17 12.19 -54.46 -8.44
CA LEU A 17 12.90 -54.46 -7.15
C LEU A 17 14.10 -55.43 -7.15
N GLY A 18 15.01 -55.27 -6.19
CA GLY A 18 16.06 -56.23 -5.85
C GLY A 18 16.41 -56.18 -4.35
N SER A 19 16.66 -57.34 -3.73
CA SER A 19 16.75 -57.52 -2.27
C SER A 19 17.83 -58.54 -1.86
N SER A 20 18.29 -58.47 -0.60
CA SER A 20 18.99 -59.57 0.13
C SER A 20 20.47 -59.83 -0.27
N SER A 21 21.38 -60.41 0.53
CA SER A 21 21.44 -60.62 2.01
C SER A 21 22.77 -61.27 2.47
N SER A 22 23.30 -60.91 3.66
CA SER A 22 24.29 -61.68 4.49
C SER A 22 25.71 -61.87 3.89
N SER A 23 26.80 -62.23 4.58
CA SER A 23 27.14 -62.76 5.93
C SER A 23 28.67 -62.52 6.22
N LEU A 24 29.40 -62.88 7.30
CA LEU A 24 29.20 -63.45 8.65
C LEU A 24 30.53 -63.32 9.49
N ARG A 25 30.48 -63.17 10.84
CA ARG A 25 31.61 -63.29 11.83
C ARG A 25 32.70 -62.19 11.78
N ARG A 26 33.51 -61.94 12.83
CA ARG A 26 33.93 -62.74 14.02
C ARG A 26 33.87 -61.92 15.34
N ASP A 27 33.95 -62.61 16.48
CA ASP A 27 33.82 -62.08 17.85
C ASP A 27 35.15 -62.04 18.63
N ARG A 28 35.33 -61.06 19.54
CA ARG A 28 35.81 -61.27 20.95
C ARG A 28 35.94 -59.97 21.78
N GLY A 29 35.02 -59.81 22.74
CA GLY A 29 35.24 -59.40 24.14
C GLY A 29 36.07 -58.16 24.55
N SER A 30 35.40 -57.23 25.26
CA SER A 30 35.69 -56.93 26.68
C SER A 30 34.55 -56.12 27.33
N ARG A 31 34.46 -56.07 28.67
CA ARG A 31 33.47 -55.31 29.45
C ARG A 31 34.12 -54.13 30.17
N SER A 32 33.51 -52.94 30.13
CA SER A 32 33.49 -52.03 31.29
C SER A 32 32.38 -50.97 31.21
N ALA A 33 32.07 -50.41 32.38
CA ALA A 33 31.09 -49.38 32.75
C ALA A 33 30.46 -48.51 31.64
N TYR A 34 29.11 -48.52 31.60
CA TYR A 34 28.33 -47.40 31.07
C TYR A 34 28.32 -46.23 32.07
N LEU A 35 28.67 -45.04 31.60
CA LEU A 35 28.20 -43.77 32.19
C LEU A 35 27.35 -43.07 31.13
N PRO A 36 26.16 -42.54 31.47
CA PRO A 36 25.31 -41.82 30.51
C PRO A 36 25.92 -40.45 30.21
N GLY A 37 26.80 -40.39 29.21
CA GLY A 37 27.34 -39.13 28.70
C GLY A 37 26.23 -38.17 28.30
N ALA A 38 26.20 -36.99 28.91
CA ALA A 38 25.10 -36.05 28.77
C ALA A 38 24.80 -35.76 27.29
N ALA A 39 23.54 -35.99 26.89
CA ALA A 39 23.09 -35.79 25.51
C ALA A 39 23.18 -34.30 25.15
N ARG A 40 24.32 -33.92 24.55
CA ARG A 40 24.62 -32.56 24.12
C ARG A 40 23.69 -32.17 22.97
N ARG A 41 22.48 -31.73 23.32
CA ARG A 41 21.48 -31.19 22.39
C ARG A 41 22.19 -30.22 21.46
N ARG A 42 22.35 -30.62 20.19
CA ARG A 42 22.67 -29.68 19.12
C ARG A 42 21.49 -28.72 19.06
N THR A 43 21.67 -27.53 19.61
CA THR A 43 20.83 -26.40 19.27
C THR A 43 20.93 -26.24 17.76
N HIS A 44 19.86 -26.56 17.05
CA HIS A 44 19.67 -26.07 15.71
C HIS A 44 19.49 -24.56 15.84
N LEU A 45 20.61 -23.83 15.92
CA LEU A 45 20.68 -22.43 15.54
C LEU A 45 20.17 -22.38 14.11
N GLY A 46 18.88 -22.06 13.96
CA GLY A 46 18.24 -21.96 12.67
C GLY A 46 19.04 -20.98 11.84
N ALA A 47 19.68 -21.47 10.78
CA ALA A 47 20.53 -20.63 9.95
C ALA A 47 19.67 -19.47 9.44
N LEU A 48 19.99 -18.26 9.89
CA LEU A 48 19.31 -17.04 9.47
C LEU A 48 19.57 -16.87 7.97
N ARG A 49 18.66 -17.39 7.16
CA ARG A 49 18.66 -17.28 5.69
C ARG A 49 18.30 -15.84 5.32
N ALA A 50 19.22 -14.92 5.60
CA ALA A 50 19.27 -13.66 4.89
C ALA A 50 19.41 -13.98 3.40
N SER A 51 18.42 -13.57 2.61
CA SER A 51 18.55 -13.57 1.15
C SER A 51 19.69 -12.62 0.76
N ALA A 52 20.40 -12.96 -0.32
CA ALA A 52 21.36 -12.05 -0.92
C ALA A 52 20.63 -10.76 -1.29
N LYS A 53 21.18 -9.61 -0.89
CA LYS A 53 20.64 -8.29 -1.25
C LYS A 53 21.28 -7.81 -2.53
N GLU A 54 20.46 -7.56 -3.53
CA GLU A 54 20.87 -6.74 -4.68
C GLU A 54 21.04 -5.28 -4.26
N ILE A 55 22.02 -4.59 -4.84
CA ILE A 55 22.33 -3.20 -4.54
C ILE A 55 22.59 -2.47 -5.86
N ALA A 56 21.68 -1.59 -6.25
CA ALA A 56 21.76 -0.79 -7.47
C ALA A 56 22.15 0.66 -7.17
N PHE A 57 23.01 1.24 -8.01
CA PHE A 57 23.58 2.57 -7.81
C PHE A 57 23.22 3.56 -8.93
N ASP A 58 23.51 4.83 -8.66
CA ASP A 58 23.51 5.95 -9.61
C ASP A 58 22.27 6.03 -10.51
N GLN A 59 22.46 6.04 -11.83
CA GLN A 59 21.37 6.25 -12.77
C GLN A 59 20.46 5.02 -12.93
N GLY A 60 20.97 3.82 -12.68
CA GLY A 60 20.19 2.58 -12.77
C GLY A 60 19.07 2.57 -11.74
N SER A 61 19.42 2.70 -10.45
CA SER A 61 18.41 2.69 -9.37
C SER A 61 17.44 3.88 -9.46
N ARG A 62 17.91 5.08 -9.83
CA ARG A 62 17.03 6.24 -10.08
C ARG A 62 16.00 5.96 -11.18
N SER A 63 16.40 5.30 -12.27
CA SER A 63 15.51 5.03 -13.41
C SER A 63 14.44 3.99 -13.05
N SER A 64 14.80 2.91 -12.34
CA SER A 64 13.82 1.92 -11.84
C SER A 64 12.86 2.53 -10.82
N LEU A 65 13.36 3.33 -9.86
CA LEU A 65 12.51 4.04 -8.90
C LEU A 65 11.52 4.97 -9.62
N GLN A 66 11.98 5.72 -10.63
CA GLN A 66 11.12 6.59 -11.44
C GLN A 66 10.07 5.80 -12.24
N ALA A 67 10.43 4.65 -12.82
CA ALA A 67 9.49 3.79 -13.54
C ALA A 67 8.39 3.25 -12.62
N GLY A 68 8.73 2.86 -11.39
CA GLY A 68 7.76 2.45 -10.37
C GLY A 68 6.82 3.57 -9.92
N VAL A 69 7.37 4.77 -9.68
CA VAL A 69 6.60 5.99 -9.38
C VAL A 69 5.62 6.33 -10.51
N GLU A 70 6.08 6.33 -11.77
CA GLU A 70 5.25 6.65 -12.93
C GLU A 70 4.14 5.60 -13.12
N LYS A 71 4.43 4.30 -13.00
CA LYS A 71 3.43 3.22 -13.12
C LYS A 71 2.27 3.38 -12.15
N LEU A 72 2.55 3.57 -10.85
CA LEU A 72 1.48 3.69 -9.85
C LEU A 72 0.76 5.04 -9.96
N ALA A 73 1.49 6.15 -10.09
CA ALA A 73 0.87 7.47 -10.16
C ALA A 73 0.10 7.71 -11.48
N ALA A 74 0.46 7.05 -12.58
CA ALA A 74 -0.35 7.04 -13.81
C ALA A 74 -1.64 6.24 -13.64
N ALA A 75 -1.61 5.10 -12.94
CA ALA A 75 -2.79 4.29 -12.66
C ALA A 75 -3.77 5.00 -11.69
N VAL A 76 -3.26 5.63 -10.63
CA VAL A 76 -4.06 6.47 -9.72
C VAL A 76 -4.57 7.73 -10.45
N GLY A 77 -3.74 8.37 -11.27
CA GLY A 77 -4.07 9.62 -11.96
C GLY A 77 -5.22 9.55 -12.97
N VAL A 78 -5.70 8.36 -13.36
CA VAL A 78 -6.88 8.26 -14.25
C VAL A 78 -8.20 8.59 -13.55
N THR A 79 -8.24 8.60 -12.21
CA THR A 79 -9.47 8.90 -11.44
C THR A 79 -9.63 10.38 -11.09
N LEU A 80 -8.67 11.24 -11.48
CA LEU A 80 -8.62 12.64 -11.05
C LEU A 80 -9.78 13.49 -11.61
N GLY A 81 -10.65 13.97 -10.71
CA GLY A 81 -11.68 14.98 -10.99
C GLY A 81 -12.98 14.42 -11.62
N PRO A 82 -13.94 15.28 -11.99
CA PRO A 82 -15.29 14.89 -12.42
C PRO A 82 -15.37 14.24 -13.82
N ARG A 83 -14.22 13.97 -14.45
CA ARG A 83 -14.09 13.13 -15.66
C ARG A 83 -13.05 12.02 -15.47
N GLY A 84 -12.76 11.69 -14.21
CA GLY A 84 -12.03 10.49 -13.84
C GLY A 84 -12.71 9.24 -14.38
N ARG A 85 -11.91 8.21 -14.65
CA ARG A 85 -12.39 6.90 -15.12
C ARG A 85 -12.17 5.89 -14.02
N ASN A 86 -13.15 5.02 -13.79
CA ASN A 86 -13.02 3.93 -12.83
C ASN A 86 -11.89 2.98 -13.24
N VAL A 87 -11.11 2.55 -12.26
CA VAL A 87 -10.13 1.47 -12.40
C VAL A 87 -10.80 0.16 -12.00
N VAL A 88 -10.48 -0.91 -12.73
CA VAL A 88 -10.90 -2.27 -12.37
C VAL A 88 -9.72 -2.96 -11.69
N LEU A 89 -9.92 -3.39 -10.45
CA LEU A 89 -8.97 -4.16 -9.67
C LEU A 89 -9.35 -5.65 -9.73
N ASP A 90 -8.35 -6.51 -9.90
CA ASP A 90 -8.53 -7.95 -9.82
C ASP A 90 -8.45 -8.39 -8.34
N GLU A 91 -9.53 -8.96 -7.83
CA GLU A 91 -9.66 -9.46 -6.46
C GLU A 91 -10.25 -10.88 -6.50
N PHE A 92 -9.99 -11.71 -5.48
CA PHE A 92 -10.41 -13.12 -5.45
C PHE A 92 -11.94 -13.30 -5.48
N GLY A 93 -12.51 -13.42 -6.68
CA GLY A 93 -13.94 -13.62 -6.90
C GLY A 93 -14.45 -12.77 -8.05
N SER A 94 -15.10 -11.66 -7.74
CA SER A 94 -15.56 -10.66 -8.70
C SER A 94 -14.60 -9.47 -8.78
N PRO A 95 -14.23 -8.97 -9.97
CA PRO A 95 -13.37 -7.80 -10.09
C PRO A 95 -14.06 -6.55 -9.54
N LYS A 96 -13.31 -5.70 -8.87
CA LYS A 96 -13.82 -4.54 -8.14
C LYS A 96 -13.62 -3.26 -8.94
N VAL A 97 -14.68 -2.48 -9.09
CA VAL A 97 -14.67 -1.20 -9.80
C VAL A 97 -14.47 -0.07 -8.79
N VAL A 98 -13.41 0.72 -8.92
CA VAL A 98 -12.97 1.70 -7.92
C VAL A 98 -12.58 3.04 -8.57
N ASN A 99 -12.94 4.15 -7.91
CA ASN A 99 -12.54 5.51 -8.24
C ASN A 99 -11.58 6.14 -7.19
N ASP A 100 -11.57 5.64 -5.96
CA ASP A 100 -10.65 6.07 -4.89
C ASP A 100 -9.17 5.75 -5.20
N GLY A 101 -8.34 6.80 -5.19
CA GLY A 101 -6.89 6.71 -5.39
C GLY A 101 -6.13 5.96 -4.29
N VAL A 102 -6.62 5.91 -3.04
CA VAL A 102 -5.96 5.21 -1.93
C VAL A 102 -6.07 3.70 -2.10
N THR A 103 -7.27 3.20 -2.38
CA THR A 103 -7.55 1.79 -2.64
C THR A 103 -6.80 1.30 -3.87
N ILE A 104 -6.78 2.10 -4.95
CA ILE A 104 -5.99 1.80 -6.16
C ILE A 104 -4.49 1.78 -5.82
N ALA A 105 -3.97 2.77 -5.09
CA ALA A 105 -2.56 2.79 -4.69
C ALA A 105 -2.19 1.58 -3.83
N ARG A 106 -3.02 1.21 -2.84
CA ARG A 106 -2.79 0.07 -1.95
C ARG A 106 -2.84 -1.28 -2.67
N ALA A 107 -3.63 -1.41 -3.75
CA ALA A 107 -3.74 -2.63 -4.54
C ALA A 107 -2.58 -2.85 -5.55
N ILE A 108 -1.83 -1.80 -5.91
CA ILE A 108 -0.75 -1.90 -6.90
C ILE A 108 0.57 -2.28 -6.23
N GLU A 109 0.99 -3.53 -6.45
CA GLU A 109 2.37 -4.00 -6.25
C GLU A 109 3.06 -4.29 -7.58
N LEU A 110 4.38 -4.11 -7.64
CA LEU A 110 5.19 -4.34 -8.84
C LEU A 110 6.15 -5.52 -8.62
N ALA A 111 6.36 -6.32 -9.68
CA ALA A 111 7.19 -7.52 -9.62
C ALA A 111 8.70 -7.23 -9.52
N ASP A 112 9.16 -6.10 -10.06
CA ASP A 112 10.54 -5.65 -9.89
C ASP A 112 10.72 -4.98 -8.50
N PRO A 113 11.70 -5.40 -7.67
CA PRO A 113 11.86 -4.83 -6.34
C PRO A 113 12.26 -3.35 -6.30
N MET A 114 12.99 -2.85 -7.31
CA MET A 114 13.43 -1.44 -7.37
C MET A 114 12.29 -0.53 -7.85
N GLU A 115 11.49 -0.98 -8.82
CA GLU A 115 10.24 -0.30 -9.18
C GLU A 115 9.23 -0.34 -8.02
N ASN A 116 9.04 -1.47 -7.34
CA ASN A 116 8.09 -1.57 -6.22
C ASN A 116 8.51 -0.66 -5.04
N ALA A 117 9.80 -0.45 -4.82
CA ALA A 117 10.30 0.55 -3.88
C ALA A 117 9.91 1.99 -4.30
N GLY A 118 9.91 2.29 -5.60
CA GLY A 118 9.41 3.57 -6.14
C GLY A 118 7.89 3.72 -5.97
N ALA A 119 7.13 2.68 -6.29
CA ALA A 119 5.69 2.63 -6.09
C ALA A 119 5.31 2.80 -4.60
N ALA A 120 6.07 2.18 -3.68
CA ALA A 120 5.87 2.30 -2.24
C ALA A 120 5.93 3.76 -1.74
N LEU A 121 6.78 4.61 -2.34
CA LEU A 121 6.84 6.04 -1.99
C LEU A 121 5.53 6.76 -2.30
N ILE A 122 4.83 6.39 -3.39
CA ILE A 122 3.53 6.98 -3.75
C ILE A 122 2.40 6.37 -2.91
N ARG A 123 2.47 5.08 -2.56
CA ARG A 123 1.54 4.46 -1.57
C ARG A 123 1.60 5.16 -0.22
N GLU A 124 2.81 5.49 0.25
CA GLU A 124 3.08 6.22 1.48
C GLU A 124 2.54 7.66 1.44
N VAL A 125 2.72 8.37 0.31
CA VAL A 125 2.13 9.70 0.09
C VAL A 125 0.60 9.62 0.12
N ALA A 126 -0.01 8.69 -0.63
CA ALA A 126 -1.46 8.55 -0.70
C ALA A 126 -2.08 8.22 0.67
N SER A 127 -1.48 7.32 1.46
CA SER A 127 -1.95 7.05 2.82
C SER A 127 -1.80 8.27 3.72
N LYS A 128 -0.63 8.92 3.78
CA LYS A 128 -0.44 10.10 4.65
C LYS A 128 -1.35 11.28 4.30
N THR A 129 -1.71 11.45 3.03
CA THR A 129 -2.73 12.44 2.64
C THR A 129 -4.12 12.02 3.12
N ASN A 130 -4.51 10.76 2.94
CA ASN A 130 -5.78 10.22 3.45
C ASN A 130 -5.88 10.40 4.98
N ASP A 131 -4.86 9.93 5.70
CA ASP A 131 -4.82 9.82 7.15
C ASP A 131 -4.70 11.21 7.84
N SER A 132 -4.46 12.28 7.06
CA SER A 132 -4.37 13.67 7.53
C SER A 132 -5.47 14.60 7.00
N ALA A 133 -6.22 14.22 5.96
CA ALA A 133 -7.15 15.13 5.27
C ALA A 133 -8.39 14.47 4.65
N GLY A 134 -8.47 13.14 4.57
CA GLY A 134 -9.60 12.39 3.97
C GLY A 134 -9.75 12.48 2.44
N ASP A 135 -9.22 13.52 1.79
CA ASP A 135 -9.33 13.77 0.35
C ASP A 135 -7.97 14.26 -0.22
N GLY A 136 -7.88 14.44 -1.54
CA GLY A 136 -6.70 14.96 -2.24
C GLY A 136 -5.62 13.92 -2.54
N THR A 137 -5.88 12.64 -2.29
CA THR A 137 -4.91 11.52 -2.36
C THR A 137 -4.40 11.27 -3.79
N THR A 138 -5.30 11.32 -4.78
CA THR A 138 -4.94 11.31 -6.22
C THR A 138 -4.13 12.55 -6.60
N THR A 139 -4.50 13.72 -6.10
CA THR A 139 -3.78 14.99 -6.35
C THR A 139 -2.36 14.96 -5.81
N ALA A 140 -2.18 14.51 -4.56
CA ALA A 140 -0.87 14.34 -3.93
C ALA A 140 0.01 13.33 -4.69
N SER A 141 -0.57 12.24 -5.17
CA SER A 141 0.13 11.22 -5.98
C SER A 141 0.64 11.79 -7.31
N VAL A 142 -0.16 12.59 -8.02
CA VAL A 142 0.22 13.24 -9.29
C VAL A 142 1.26 14.34 -9.07
N LEU A 143 1.12 15.15 -8.01
CA LEU A 143 2.12 16.17 -7.64
C LEU A 143 3.46 15.53 -7.29
N ALA A 144 3.46 14.48 -6.46
CA ALA A 144 4.68 13.74 -6.10
C ALA A 144 5.39 13.18 -7.34
N ARG A 145 4.66 12.63 -8.31
CA ARG A 145 5.21 12.14 -9.58
C ARG A 145 6.00 13.21 -10.34
N GLU A 146 5.40 14.37 -10.60
CA GLU A 146 6.08 15.42 -11.36
C GLU A 146 7.24 16.06 -10.57
N ILE A 147 7.13 16.21 -9.25
CA ILE A 147 8.22 16.69 -8.39
C ILE A 147 9.41 15.73 -8.44
N ILE A 148 9.18 14.41 -8.33
CA ILE A 148 10.23 13.39 -8.43
C ILE A 148 10.89 13.42 -9.82
N LYS A 149 10.09 13.45 -10.88
CA LYS A 149 10.52 13.44 -12.29
C LYS A 149 11.36 14.66 -12.67
N LEU A 150 10.92 15.87 -12.31
CA LEU A 150 11.67 17.11 -12.55
C LEU A 150 12.89 17.25 -11.62
N GLY A 151 12.79 16.76 -10.38
CA GLY A 151 13.92 16.68 -9.45
C GLY A 151 15.03 15.76 -9.96
N LEU A 152 14.67 14.57 -10.45
CA LEU A 152 15.62 13.62 -11.05
C LEU A 152 16.27 14.19 -12.31
N LEU A 153 15.50 14.82 -13.21
CA LEU A 153 16.04 15.52 -14.39
C LEU A 153 17.05 16.63 -14.02
N SER A 154 16.78 17.34 -12.92
CA SER A 154 17.71 18.37 -12.41
C SER A 154 19.00 17.74 -11.88
N VAL A 155 18.90 16.60 -11.19
CA VAL A 155 20.06 15.85 -10.66
C VAL A 155 20.89 15.21 -11.77
N THR A 156 20.27 14.68 -12.84
CA THR A 156 21.02 14.18 -14.02
C THR A 156 21.71 15.30 -14.78
N SER A 157 21.18 16.54 -14.70
CA SER A 157 21.83 17.75 -15.19
C SER A 157 22.98 18.26 -14.29
N GLY A 158 23.38 17.49 -13.27
CA GLY A 158 24.51 17.80 -12.38
C GLY A 158 24.18 18.71 -11.20
N ALA A 159 22.91 19.09 -10.99
CA ALA A 159 22.54 19.95 -9.86
C ALA A 159 22.48 19.17 -8.53
N ASN A 160 22.85 19.84 -7.43
CA ASN A 160 22.94 19.23 -6.11
C ASN A 160 21.55 18.86 -5.54
N PRO A 161 21.25 17.56 -5.27
CA PRO A 161 19.93 17.13 -4.78
C PRO A 161 19.56 17.76 -3.43
N VAL A 162 20.53 18.02 -2.54
CA VAL A 162 20.29 18.65 -1.23
C VAL A 162 19.86 20.11 -1.40
N SER A 163 20.43 20.81 -2.38
CA SER A 163 20.05 22.18 -2.72
C SER A 163 18.68 22.24 -3.39
N ILE A 164 18.39 21.30 -4.32
CA ILE A 164 17.06 21.16 -4.95
C ILE A 164 16.00 20.93 -3.86
N LYS A 165 16.22 19.97 -2.94
CA LYS A 165 15.28 19.69 -1.86
C LYS A 165 15.00 20.94 -1.00
N LYS A 166 16.04 21.65 -0.56
CA LYS A 166 15.88 22.90 0.21
C LYS A 166 15.11 23.99 -0.56
N GLY A 167 15.26 24.05 -1.88
CA GLY A 167 14.48 24.94 -2.76
C GLY A 167 13.01 24.55 -2.81
N ILE A 168 12.70 23.25 -2.93
CA ILE A 168 11.33 22.71 -2.88
C ILE A 168 10.72 22.96 -1.50
N ASP A 169 11.40 22.57 -0.41
CA ASP A 169 10.95 22.75 0.97
C ASP A 169 10.54 24.22 1.25
N LYS A 170 11.39 25.18 0.85
CA LYS A 170 11.09 26.61 0.98
C LYS A 170 9.91 27.06 0.12
N THR A 171 9.85 26.58 -1.13
CA THR A 171 8.76 26.94 -2.06
C THR A 171 7.41 26.44 -1.56
N VAL A 172 7.35 25.20 -1.04
CA VAL A 172 6.14 24.62 -0.44
C VAL A 172 5.69 25.45 0.76
N HIS A 173 6.60 25.85 1.65
CA HIS A 173 6.25 26.68 2.82
C HIS A 173 5.57 28.00 2.42
N SER A 174 6.18 28.77 1.51
CA SER A 174 5.59 30.03 1.04
C SER A 174 4.32 29.84 0.18
N LEU A 175 4.15 28.69 -0.48
CA LEU A 175 2.89 28.36 -1.16
C LEU A 175 1.77 28.05 -0.16
N VAL A 176 2.06 27.39 0.97
CA VAL A 176 1.07 27.16 2.04
C VAL A 176 0.60 28.48 2.65
N GLU A 177 1.51 29.40 2.99
CA GLU A 177 1.15 30.74 3.46
C GLU A 177 0.23 31.48 2.46
N GLU A 178 0.51 31.37 1.15
CA GLU A 178 -0.29 32.00 0.09
C GLU A 178 -1.64 31.30 -0.17
N LEU A 179 -1.79 30.03 0.22
CA LEU A 179 -3.07 29.31 0.20
C LEU A 179 -3.91 29.68 1.42
N GLU A 180 -3.31 29.77 2.62
CA GLU A 180 -3.97 30.24 3.84
C GLU A 180 -4.57 31.64 3.65
N LYS A 181 -3.80 32.59 3.09
CA LYS A 181 -4.27 33.95 2.74
C LYS A 181 -5.40 33.99 1.71
N LYS A 182 -5.58 32.93 0.92
CA LYS A 182 -6.65 32.79 -0.11
C LYS A 182 -7.81 31.92 0.36
N SER A 183 -7.68 31.26 1.50
CA SER A 183 -8.73 30.43 2.08
C SER A 183 -9.97 31.26 2.40
N ARG A 184 -11.13 30.61 2.39
CA ARG A 184 -12.40 31.20 2.79
C ARG A 184 -12.99 30.33 3.88
N PRO A 185 -13.32 30.87 5.07
CA PRO A 185 -13.99 30.09 6.09
C PRO A 185 -15.40 29.72 5.60
N VAL A 186 -15.75 28.44 5.78
CA VAL A 186 -17.07 27.86 5.50
C VAL A 186 -18.13 28.57 6.35
N LYS A 187 -19.25 28.98 5.75
CA LYS A 187 -20.33 29.72 6.43
C LYS A 187 -21.69 29.05 6.25
N GLY A 188 -21.90 28.02 7.05
CA GLY A 188 -23.18 27.32 7.19
C GLY A 188 -23.48 26.31 6.09
N SER A 189 -24.66 25.70 6.19
CA SER A 189 -25.16 24.56 5.40
C SER A 189 -24.86 24.62 3.90
N GLY A 190 -24.99 25.79 3.26
CA GLY A 190 -24.77 25.93 1.80
C GLY A 190 -23.33 25.68 1.36
N ASP A 191 -22.34 26.18 2.11
CA ASP A 191 -20.92 25.93 1.82
C ASP A 191 -20.55 24.47 2.16
N ILE A 192 -21.12 23.93 3.24
CA ILE A 192 -20.94 22.53 3.67
C ILE A 192 -21.43 21.58 2.58
N LYS A 193 -22.67 21.78 2.09
CA LYS A 193 -23.24 21.02 0.98
C LYS A 193 -22.35 21.10 -0.27
N ALA A 194 -21.84 22.28 -0.62
CA ALA A 194 -21.01 22.46 -1.80
C ALA A 194 -19.69 21.67 -1.71
N VAL A 195 -19.02 21.68 -0.55
CA VAL A 195 -17.81 20.86 -0.32
C VAL A 195 -18.15 19.37 -0.39
N ALA A 196 -19.16 18.93 0.37
CA ALA A 196 -19.56 17.53 0.45
C ALA A 196 -19.99 16.96 -0.92
N ALA A 197 -20.77 17.69 -1.70
CA ALA A 197 -21.19 17.28 -3.04
C ALA A 197 -19.99 17.12 -3.99
N ILE A 198 -19.02 18.04 -3.95
CA ILE A 198 -17.83 18.00 -4.82
C ILE A 198 -16.96 16.78 -4.49
N SER A 199 -16.63 16.54 -3.21
CA SER A 199 -15.85 15.36 -2.80
C SER A 199 -16.60 14.04 -3.01
N ALA A 200 -17.94 14.04 -2.97
CA ALA A 200 -18.79 12.91 -3.35
C ALA A 200 -18.86 12.64 -4.87
N GLY A 201 -18.08 13.35 -5.71
CA GLY A 201 -18.06 13.16 -7.16
C GLY A 201 -19.08 14.03 -7.92
N ASN A 202 -19.46 15.17 -7.34
CA ASN A 202 -20.53 16.07 -7.78
C ASN A 202 -21.94 15.48 -7.57
N ASP A 203 -22.17 14.84 -6.41
CA ASP A 203 -23.47 14.30 -5.99
C ASP A 203 -24.21 15.27 -5.06
N ASP A 204 -25.27 15.89 -5.57
CA ASP A 204 -26.09 16.86 -4.86
C ASP A 204 -26.95 16.23 -3.74
N PHE A 205 -27.28 14.94 -3.82
CA PHE A 205 -28.08 14.23 -2.82
C PHE A 205 -27.22 13.91 -1.59
N VAL A 206 -26.04 13.31 -1.79
CA VAL A 206 -25.05 13.07 -0.74
C VAL A 206 -24.62 14.38 -0.07
N GLY A 207 -24.37 15.43 -0.86
CA GLY A 207 -24.03 16.75 -0.32
C GLY A 207 -25.15 17.39 0.52
N THR A 208 -26.42 17.18 0.17
CA THR A 208 -27.57 17.66 0.97
C THR A 208 -27.69 16.88 2.27
N MET A 209 -27.57 15.55 2.19
CA MET A 209 -27.67 14.65 3.35
C MET A 209 -26.60 14.93 4.42
N ILE A 210 -25.35 15.18 3.99
CA ILE A 210 -24.25 15.54 4.89
C ILE A 210 -24.48 16.90 5.55
N ALA A 211 -24.99 17.89 4.79
CA ALA A 211 -25.32 19.20 5.35
C ALA A 211 -26.49 19.11 6.36
N GLU A 212 -27.56 18.38 6.06
CA GLU A 212 -28.65 18.12 7.00
C GLU A 212 -28.20 17.37 8.26
N ALA A 213 -27.24 16.45 8.14
CA ALA A 213 -26.67 15.75 9.29
C ALA A 213 -25.90 16.73 10.20
N ILE A 214 -25.01 17.55 9.62
CA ILE A 214 -24.20 18.53 10.38
C ILE A 214 -25.08 19.64 10.98
N ASP A 215 -26.13 20.09 10.29
CA ASP A 215 -27.09 21.06 10.84
C ASP A 215 -27.90 20.48 12.02
N LYS A 216 -28.09 19.15 12.10
CA LYS A 216 -28.74 18.45 13.22
C LYS A 216 -27.80 18.22 14.42
N VAL A 217 -26.57 17.75 14.19
CA VAL A 217 -25.63 17.38 15.28
C VAL A 217 -24.74 18.54 15.73
N GLY A 218 -24.65 19.61 14.95
CA GLY A 218 -23.74 20.74 15.19
C GLY A 218 -22.35 20.54 14.60
N PRO A 219 -21.51 21.59 14.56
CA PRO A 219 -20.20 21.57 13.88
C PRO A 219 -19.17 20.63 14.53
N ASP A 220 -19.32 20.35 15.83
CA ASP A 220 -18.46 19.45 16.61
C ASP A 220 -19.12 18.08 16.88
N GLY A 221 -20.23 17.78 16.19
CA GLY A 221 -20.98 16.54 16.38
C GLY A 221 -20.36 15.33 15.67
N VAL A 222 -20.49 14.15 16.28
CA VAL A 222 -19.98 12.88 15.74
C VAL A 222 -20.94 12.35 14.68
N LEU A 223 -20.40 11.91 13.53
CA LEU A 223 -21.16 11.28 12.45
C LEU A 223 -20.69 9.84 12.25
N SER A 224 -21.59 8.87 12.44
CA SER A 224 -21.42 7.48 12.03
C SER A 224 -22.07 7.23 10.66
N ILE A 225 -21.59 6.19 9.96
CA ILE A 225 -22.21 5.69 8.73
C ILE A 225 -22.41 4.19 8.90
N GLU A 226 -23.66 3.74 8.89
CA GLU A 226 -24.02 2.33 9.04
C GLU A 226 -24.70 1.78 7.78
N SER A 227 -24.50 0.49 7.51
CA SER A 227 -25.14 -0.20 6.39
C SER A 227 -26.50 -0.75 6.79
N SER A 228 -27.57 -0.03 6.46
CA SER A 228 -28.94 -0.52 6.61
C SER A 228 -29.29 -1.62 5.60
N SER A 229 -30.41 -2.31 5.83
CA SER A 229 -31.03 -3.23 4.87
C SER A 229 -32.18 -2.59 4.06
N SER A 230 -32.37 -1.28 4.21
CA SER A 230 -33.36 -0.48 3.47
C SER A 230 -32.81 -0.06 2.10
N PHE A 231 -33.72 0.27 1.17
CA PHE A 231 -33.35 0.94 -0.09
C PHE A 231 -33.20 2.46 0.07
N GLU A 232 -33.78 3.03 1.12
CA GLU A 232 -33.72 4.45 1.46
C GLU A 232 -32.63 4.69 2.51
N THR A 233 -31.88 5.78 2.35
CA THR A 233 -30.85 6.23 3.29
C THR A 233 -31.43 7.35 4.16
N THR A 234 -31.48 7.13 5.47
CA THR A 234 -32.01 8.07 6.46
C THR A 234 -30.90 8.78 7.23
N VAL A 235 -31.24 9.92 7.85
CA VAL A 235 -30.35 10.66 8.77
C VAL A 235 -31.04 10.78 10.12
N GLU A 236 -30.76 9.80 10.96
CA GLU A 236 -31.24 9.65 12.33
C GLU A 236 -30.24 10.27 13.33
N VAL A 237 -30.71 10.61 14.54
CA VAL A 237 -29.91 11.28 15.57
C VAL A 237 -30.17 10.58 16.90
N GLU A 238 -29.13 9.98 17.47
CA GLU A 238 -29.18 9.31 18.78
C GLU A 238 -28.31 10.05 19.82
N GLU A 239 -28.71 9.99 21.09
CA GLU A 239 -27.91 10.51 22.21
C GLU A 239 -26.80 9.51 22.58
N GLY A 240 -25.69 9.57 21.84
CA GLY A 240 -24.49 8.74 22.06
C GLY A 240 -23.36 9.44 22.83
N MET A 241 -22.32 8.68 23.19
CA MET A 241 -21.05 9.21 23.70
C MET A 241 -19.89 8.43 23.08
N GLU A 242 -18.99 9.14 22.38
CA GLU A 242 -17.77 8.53 21.85
C GLU A 242 -16.76 8.27 22.99
N PRO A 243 -16.29 7.02 23.20
CA PRO A 243 -15.27 6.74 24.19
C PRO A 243 -13.90 7.26 23.71
N PRO A 244 -13.05 7.80 24.60
CA PRO A 244 -11.74 8.31 24.21
C PRO A 244 -10.86 7.21 23.59
N PRO A 245 -9.99 7.54 22.62
CA PRO A 245 -9.19 6.57 21.91
C PRO A 245 -8.28 5.76 22.86
N PRO A 246 -8.06 4.46 22.60
CA PRO A 246 -7.28 3.60 23.47
C PRO A 246 -5.83 4.11 23.60
N PRO A 247 -5.20 3.97 24.79
CA PRO A 247 -3.84 4.44 25.00
C PRO A 247 -2.86 3.73 24.05
N PRO A 248 -1.84 4.44 23.52
CA PRO A 248 -0.88 3.84 22.60
C PRO A 248 -0.13 2.68 23.26
N PRO A 249 0.23 1.63 22.49
CA PRO A 249 0.93 0.47 23.04
C PRO A 249 2.27 0.89 23.67
N PRO A 250 2.67 0.29 24.81
CA PRO A 250 3.84 0.71 25.55
C PRO A 250 5.09 0.59 24.68
N SER A 251 5.78 1.71 24.47
CA SER A 251 6.99 1.76 23.65
C SER A 251 8.08 0.90 24.30
N ILE A 252 8.45 -0.20 23.63
CA ILE A 252 9.50 -1.11 24.09
C ILE A 252 10.86 -0.42 23.92
N SER A 253 11.20 0.42 24.89
CA SER A 253 12.50 1.03 25.05
C SER A 253 13.52 -0.06 25.32
N ARG A 254 14.10 -0.60 24.24
CA ARG A 254 15.34 -1.38 24.29
C ARG A 254 16.45 -0.42 24.74
N LYS A 255 16.68 -0.36 26.04
CA LYS A 255 17.93 0.18 26.58
C LYS A 255 19.10 -0.59 25.97
N PRO A 256 20.24 0.08 25.70
CA PRO A 256 21.46 -0.56 25.22
C PRO A 256 22.05 -1.50 26.27
#